data_AF-A0A258L3S3-F1
#
_entry.id   AF-A0A258L3S3-F1
#
_cell.length_a   1.000
_cell.length_b   1.000
_cell.length_c   1.000
_cell.angle_alpha   90.00
_cell.angle_beta   90.00
_cell.angle_gamma   90.00
#
_symmetry.space_group_name_H-M   'P 1'
#
loop_
_entity.id
_entity.type
_entity.pdbx_description
1 polymer ?
#
loop_
_entity_poly.entity_id
_entity_poly.type
_entity_poly.pdbx_seq_one_letter_code
_entity_poly.pdbx_strand_id
1 'polypeptide(L)'
;MRHLMGVLGVLAAGVLLAVSAAMNWRFGYQLGKTELDGLIYGSASAAADCLKALVPFFFFAAIRNKMWSQAAAAAVVGIVMTAYSLTSALGHAALNRLDTTGQRAAEAQTYKDVRADLARAQEQLGWVPQHRPASVVQSDLDNARNQRPWAWTKGCTDVTGKQGRDFCQSYHGLTAELAAGREAEKLSVRISELSGKLSSASGSAVMAEADPQAAVLAKLSGFSIDTIQIAMTVFIALLLEVGSCFGMYVAFSQWRMYDDMAPAAPVMAAIATPVITAAAAVAAPVRETVPAQITAKPRSGANDNKTAPATQRIVPMAPETDVERFYKESVQTQDGSSMTATELYEEYCAWCEEKEKEPLALPTFGREFGDLGVQKAKLGGRVRYIGIALKGARDLEEDKKLTAFKDKAA
;
A
#
# COMPACT_ATOMS: atom_id res chain seq x y z
N MET A 1 -7.57 -19.46 -10.52
CA MET A 1 -7.01 -18.13 -10.81
C MET A 1 -7.56 -17.05 -9.87
N ARG A 2 -8.88 -16.79 -9.83
CA ARG A 2 -9.48 -15.71 -9.00
C ARG A 2 -9.28 -15.90 -7.49
N HIS A 3 -9.49 -17.12 -6.96
CA HIS A 3 -9.21 -17.40 -5.53
C HIS A 3 -7.73 -17.25 -5.17
N LEU A 4 -6.82 -17.68 -6.05
CA LEU A 4 -5.38 -17.52 -5.83
C LEU A 4 -4.98 -16.03 -5.78
N MET A 5 -5.51 -15.22 -6.70
CA MET A 5 -5.30 -13.77 -6.70
C MET A 5 -5.92 -13.09 -5.47
N GLY A 6 -7.09 -13.53 -5.02
CA GLY A 6 -7.74 -13.05 -3.80
C GLY A 6 -6.92 -13.34 -2.54
N VAL A 7 -6.42 -14.58 -2.40
CA VAL A 7 -5.54 -14.98 -1.29
C VAL A 7 -4.26 -14.14 -1.28
N LEU A 8 -3.59 -14.02 -2.43
CA LEU A 8 -2.37 -13.21 -2.54
C LEU A 8 -2.63 -11.74 -2.22
N GLY A 9 -3.75 -11.19 -2.69
CA GLY A 9 -4.16 -9.82 -2.39
C GLY A 9 -4.38 -9.58 -0.90
N VAL A 10 -5.08 -10.49 -0.22
CA VAL A 10 -5.32 -10.37 1.24
C VAL A 10 -4.04 -10.55 2.04
N LEU A 11 -3.15 -11.45 1.62
CA LEU A 11 -1.83 -11.58 2.26
C LEU A 11 -1.01 -10.29 2.11
N ALA A 12 -0.94 -9.73 0.90
CA ALA A 12 -0.20 -8.48 0.65
C ALA A 12 -0.81 -7.29 1.43
N ALA A 13 -2.13 -7.15 1.42
CA ALA A 13 -2.84 -6.12 2.18
C ALA A 13 -2.67 -6.30 3.70
N GLY A 14 -2.69 -7.55 4.18
CA GLY A 14 -2.44 -7.88 5.58
C GLY A 14 -1.03 -7.49 6.04
N VAL A 15 -0.01 -7.71 5.19
CA VAL A 15 1.36 -7.26 5.48
C VAL A 15 1.43 -5.73 5.53
N LEU A 16 0.83 -5.02 4.57
CA LEU A 16 0.81 -3.56 4.57
C LEU A 16 0.12 -2.99 5.83
N LEU A 17 -1.00 -3.60 6.24
CA LEU A 17 -1.69 -3.24 7.48
C LEU A 17 -0.84 -3.51 8.72
N ALA A 18 -0.19 -4.67 8.79
CA ALA A 18 0.66 -5.01 9.94
C ALA A 18 1.87 -4.07 10.07
N VAL A 19 2.50 -3.70 8.95
CA VAL A 19 3.62 -2.74 8.94
C VAL A 19 3.13 -1.34 9.36
N SER A 20 1.98 -0.90 8.82
CA SER A 20 1.36 0.38 9.18
C SER A 20 1.02 0.42 10.69
N ALA A 21 0.42 -0.63 11.23
CA ALA A 21 0.09 -0.74 12.65
C ALA A 21 1.34 -0.73 13.53
N ALA A 22 2.42 -1.41 13.12
CA ALA A 22 3.69 -1.42 13.84
C ALA A 22 4.38 -0.03 13.84
N MET A 23 4.31 0.70 12.72
CA MET A 23 4.82 2.06 12.63
C MET A 23 4.02 3.02 13.53
N ASN A 24 2.68 2.94 13.47
CA ASN A 24 1.79 3.74 14.32
C ASN A 24 1.94 3.41 15.80
N TRP A 25 2.15 2.13 16.15
CA TRP A 25 2.49 1.74 17.51
C TRP A 25 3.77 2.44 17.98
N ARG A 26 4.85 2.38 17.18
CA ARG A 26 6.13 3.00 17.56
C ARG A 26 6.00 4.51 17.73
N PHE A 27 5.29 5.19 16.83
CA PHE A 27 5.04 6.61 16.95
C PHE A 27 4.22 6.95 18.20
N GLY A 28 3.11 6.23 18.43
CA GLY A 28 2.29 6.39 19.62
C GLY A 28 3.07 6.15 20.91
N TYR A 29 3.88 5.09 20.95
CA TYR A 29 4.70 4.73 22.10
C TYR A 29 5.71 5.84 22.47
N GLN A 30 6.30 6.51 21.47
CA GLN A 30 7.24 7.60 21.69
C GLN A 30 6.59 8.90 22.23
N LEU A 31 5.27 9.05 22.14
CA LEU A 31 4.56 10.19 22.72
C LEU A 31 4.38 10.07 24.24
N GLY A 32 4.49 8.85 24.79
CA GLY A 32 4.38 8.59 26.22
C GLY A 32 5.57 9.13 27.00
N LYS A 33 5.31 9.84 28.11
CA LYS A 33 6.36 10.26 29.05
C LYS A 33 6.76 9.14 30.00
N THR A 34 5.81 8.27 30.32
CA THR A 34 6.04 7.05 31.10
C THR A 34 5.90 5.81 30.20
N GLU A 35 6.42 4.68 30.65
CA GLU A 35 6.27 3.40 29.95
C GLU A 35 4.78 3.04 29.76
N LEU A 36 3.97 3.28 30.80
CA LEU A 36 2.53 3.04 30.76
C LEU A 36 1.83 3.93 29.74
N ASP A 37 2.15 5.23 29.69
CA ASP A 37 1.59 6.14 28.67
C ASP A 37 2.00 5.71 27.26
N GLY A 38 3.23 5.23 27.09
CA GLY A 38 3.72 4.70 25.81
C GLY A 38 2.93 3.49 25.36
N LEU A 39 2.65 2.54 26.26
CA LEU A 39 1.80 1.38 25.95
C LEU A 39 0.36 1.80 25.60
N ILE A 40 -0.22 2.78 26.30
CA ILE A 40 -1.56 3.29 26.02
C ILE A 40 -1.62 3.93 24.63
N TYR A 41 -0.72 4.88 24.34
CA TYR A 41 -0.73 5.56 23.06
C TYR A 41 -0.34 4.64 21.90
N GLY A 42 0.65 3.75 22.09
CA GLY A 42 1.02 2.76 21.09
C GLY A 42 -0.13 1.83 20.73
N SER A 43 -0.82 1.28 21.74
CA SER A 43 -1.97 0.38 21.52
C SER A 43 -3.16 1.08 20.89
N ALA A 44 -3.47 2.30 21.33
CA ALA A 44 -4.51 3.12 20.72
C ALA A 44 -4.21 3.41 19.24
N SER A 45 -2.97 3.76 18.91
CA SER A 45 -2.54 4.05 17.53
C SER A 45 -2.57 2.82 16.63
N ALA A 46 -2.17 1.65 17.14
CA ALA A 46 -2.30 0.40 16.39
C ALA A 46 -3.77 0.01 16.15
N ALA A 47 -4.62 0.15 17.18
CA ALA A 47 -6.05 -0.11 17.06
C ALA A 47 -6.75 0.85 16.08
N ALA A 48 -6.36 2.13 16.09
CA ALA A 48 -6.82 3.12 15.13
C ALA A 48 -6.48 2.72 13.69
N ASP A 49 -5.31 2.13 13.47
CA ASP A 49 -4.88 1.68 12.15
C ASP A 49 -5.69 0.47 11.65
N CYS A 50 -5.98 -0.48 12.54
CA CYS A 50 -6.91 -1.57 12.23
C CYS A 50 -8.31 -1.05 11.90
N LEU A 51 -8.80 -0.03 12.63
CA LEU A 51 -10.09 0.58 12.34
C LEU A 51 -10.09 1.31 10.99
N LYS A 52 -9.00 2.01 10.65
CA LYS A 52 -8.80 2.68 9.35
C LYS A 52 -9.02 1.70 8.18
N ALA A 53 -8.48 0.50 8.26
CA ALA A 53 -8.66 -0.53 7.21
C ALA A 53 -10.11 -1.00 7.04
N LEU A 54 -10.94 -0.85 8.07
CA LEU A 54 -12.37 -1.20 8.02
C LEU A 54 -13.24 -0.05 7.49
N VAL A 55 -12.75 1.19 7.51
CA VAL A 55 -13.53 2.38 7.12
C VAL A 55 -14.10 2.27 5.70
N PRO A 56 -13.35 1.85 4.66
CA PRO A 56 -13.93 1.73 3.31
C PRO A 56 -15.14 0.78 3.27
N PHE A 57 -15.11 -0.32 4.01
CA PHE A 57 -16.24 -1.25 4.07
C PHE A 57 -17.49 -0.59 4.66
N PHE A 58 -17.35 0.10 5.80
CA PHE A 58 -18.48 0.79 6.43
C PHE A 58 -18.97 1.96 5.60
N PHE A 59 -18.06 2.73 5.01
CA PHE A 59 -18.40 3.88 4.17
C PHE A 59 -19.20 3.47 2.94
N PHE A 60 -18.71 2.51 2.16
CA PHE A 60 -19.41 2.06 0.95
C PHE A 60 -20.68 1.27 1.27
N ALA A 61 -20.72 0.51 2.37
CA ALA A 61 -21.95 -0.13 2.83
C ALA A 61 -23.02 0.90 3.24
N ALA A 62 -22.63 1.97 3.95
CA ALA A 62 -23.56 3.04 4.35
C ALA A 62 -24.10 3.79 3.13
N ILE A 63 -23.27 4.08 2.12
CA ILE A 63 -23.72 4.68 0.85
C ILE A 63 -24.74 3.77 0.15
N ARG A 64 -24.44 2.47 0.01
CA ARG A 64 -25.32 1.50 -0.63
C ARG A 64 -26.69 1.42 0.06
N ASN A 65 -26.70 1.51 1.39
CA ASN A 65 -27.93 1.45 2.19
C ASN A 65 -28.62 2.82 2.35
N LYS A 66 -28.16 3.86 1.64
CA LYS A 66 -28.66 5.25 1.73
C LYS A 66 -28.63 5.83 3.16
N MET A 67 -27.70 5.36 3.99
CA MET A 67 -27.51 5.80 5.38
C MET A 67 -26.49 6.95 5.46
N TRP A 68 -26.89 8.13 4.97
CA TRP A 68 -25.98 9.28 4.79
C TRP A 68 -25.28 9.76 6.06
N SER A 69 -25.94 9.69 7.23
CA SER A 69 -25.32 10.07 8.51
C SER A 69 -24.17 9.13 8.90
N GLN A 70 -24.30 7.83 8.64
CA GLN A 70 -23.25 6.86 8.89
C GLN A 70 -22.11 7.00 7.88
N ALA A 71 -22.42 7.27 6.62
CA ALA A 71 -21.41 7.54 5.60
C ALA A 71 -20.58 8.79 5.96
N ALA A 72 -21.24 9.86 6.42
CA ALA A 72 -20.56 11.07 6.90
C ALA A 72 -19.67 10.78 8.11
N ALA A 73 -20.16 10.05 9.12
CA ALA A 73 -19.37 9.69 10.29
C ALA A 73 -18.15 8.82 9.93
N ALA A 74 -18.32 7.81 9.05
CA ALA A 74 -17.24 6.97 8.57
C ALA A 74 -16.18 7.77 7.79
N ALA A 75 -16.60 8.74 6.96
CA ALA A 75 -15.69 9.63 6.26
C ALA A 75 -14.85 10.48 7.22
N VAL A 76 -15.49 11.09 8.23
CA VAL A 76 -14.81 11.91 9.23
C VAL A 76 -13.78 11.09 10.02
N VAL A 77 -14.19 9.92 10.53
CA VAL A 77 -13.29 9.01 11.26
C VAL A 77 -12.14 8.55 10.36
N GLY A 78 -12.43 8.19 9.11
CA GLY A 78 -11.45 7.79 8.12
C GLY A 78 -10.40 8.87 7.84
N ILE A 79 -10.83 10.12 7.67
CA ILE A 79 -9.93 11.26 7.45
C ILE A 79 -9.02 11.46 8.66
N VAL A 80 -9.57 11.50 9.88
CA VAL A 80 -8.79 11.72 11.10
C VAL A 80 -7.76 10.61 11.30
N MET A 81 -8.17 9.35 11.15
CA MET A 81 -7.28 8.19 11.32
C MET A 81 -6.20 8.14 10.23
N THR A 82 -6.57 8.40 8.98
CA THR A 82 -5.61 8.43 7.87
C THR A 82 -4.63 9.59 8.00
N ALA A 83 -5.08 10.78 8.44
CA ALA A 83 -4.20 11.92 8.65
C ALA A 83 -3.20 11.67 9.80
N TYR A 84 -3.67 11.08 10.91
CA TYR A 84 -2.82 10.69 12.02
C TYR A 84 -1.79 9.63 11.58
N SER A 85 -2.24 8.58 10.90
CA SER A 85 -1.39 7.51 10.39
C SER A 85 -0.37 8.03 9.38
N LEU A 86 -0.77 8.89 8.45
CA LEU A 86 0.14 9.54 7.49
C LEU A 86 1.21 10.37 8.20
N THR A 87 0.85 11.10 9.25
CA THR A 87 1.80 11.88 10.05
C THR A 87 2.84 10.98 10.72
N SER A 88 2.38 9.87 11.30
CA SER A 88 3.24 8.84 11.89
C SER A 88 4.17 8.19 10.84
N ALA A 89 3.63 7.83 9.67
CA ALA A 89 4.40 7.23 8.59
C ALA A 89 5.48 8.18 8.04
N LEU A 90 5.13 9.46 7.84
CA LEU A 90 6.08 10.51 7.46
C LEU A 90 7.16 10.69 8.53
N GLY A 91 6.78 10.77 9.81
CA GLY A 91 7.73 10.89 10.91
C GLY A 91 8.71 9.73 10.99
N HIS A 92 8.21 8.49 10.86
CA HIS A 92 9.05 7.30 10.90
C HIS A 92 10.00 7.21 9.71
N ALA A 93 9.49 7.45 8.49
CA ALA A 93 10.30 7.42 7.28
C ALA A 93 11.34 8.54 7.27
N ALA A 94 10.98 9.75 7.73
CA ALA A 94 11.89 10.87 7.86
C ALA A 94 13.00 10.58 8.87
N LEU A 95 12.67 10.10 10.08
CA LEU A 95 13.65 9.82 11.13
C LEU A 95 14.65 8.73 10.72
N ASN A 96 14.16 7.62 10.15
CA ASN A 96 15.06 6.55 9.68
C ASN A 96 15.98 7.03 8.55
N ARG A 97 15.45 7.85 7.65
CA ARG A 97 16.27 8.42 6.58
C ARG A 97 17.29 9.40 7.12
N LEU A 98 16.89 10.30 8.02
CA LEU A 98 17.79 11.28 8.64
C LEU A 98 18.89 10.62 9.48
N ASP A 99 18.58 9.56 10.22
CA ASP A 99 19.59 8.84 11.00
C ASP A 99 20.61 8.15 10.08
N THR A 100 20.13 7.43 9.06
CA THR A 100 21.01 6.75 8.11
C THR A 100 21.84 7.71 7.26
N THR A 101 21.26 8.82 6.78
CA THR A 101 22.01 9.84 6.02
C THR A 101 22.91 10.65 6.93
N GLY A 102 22.49 10.95 8.15
CA GLY A 102 23.29 11.65 9.16
C GLY A 102 24.53 10.86 9.57
N GLN A 103 24.38 9.55 9.85
CA GLN A 103 25.51 8.66 10.14
C GLN A 103 26.50 8.60 8.98
N ARG A 104 26.02 8.44 7.74
CA ARG A 104 26.87 8.45 6.53
C ARG A 104 27.56 9.79 6.33
N ALA A 105 26.87 10.90 6.56
CA ALA A 105 27.46 12.23 6.46
C ALA A 105 28.57 12.44 7.51
N ALA A 106 28.33 12.01 8.76
CA ALA A 106 29.31 12.08 9.84
C ALA A 106 30.53 11.19 9.58
N GLU A 107 30.33 9.97 9.06
CA GLU A 107 31.42 9.07 8.65
C GLU A 107 32.24 9.66 7.50
N ALA A 108 31.58 10.17 6.46
CA ALA A 108 32.25 10.81 5.32
C ALA A 108 33.04 12.05 5.75
N GLN A 109 32.49 12.84 6.69
CA GLN A 109 33.18 14.01 7.24
C GLN A 109 34.39 13.59 8.08
N THR A 110 34.23 12.61 8.96
CA THR A 110 35.32 12.05 9.77
C THR A 110 36.44 11.53 8.87
N TYR A 111 36.11 10.84 7.78
CA TYR A 111 37.09 10.36 6.81
C TYR A 111 37.86 11.51 6.15
N LYS A 112 37.17 12.58 5.73
CA LYS A 112 37.80 13.80 5.19
C LYS A 112 38.71 14.47 6.21
N ASP A 113 38.28 14.57 7.45
CA ASP A 113 39.05 15.19 8.53
C ASP A 113 40.31 14.40 8.84
N VAL A 114 40.23 13.07 8.97
CA VAL A 114 41.40 12.19 9.16
C VAL A 114 42.36 12.28 7.96
N ARG A 115 41.84 12.35 6.73
CA ARG A 115 42.67 12.54 5.53
C ARG A 115 43.38 13.90 5.54
N ALA A 116 42.70 14.96 5.95
CA ALA A 116 43.28 16.29 6.08
C ALA A 116 44.33 16.34 7.20
N ASP A 117 44.08 15.67 8.33
CA ASP A 117 45.06 15.51 9.42
C ASP A 117 46.31 14.76 8.97
N LEU A 118 46.14 13.68 8.18
CA LEU A 118 47.26 12.95 7.62
C LEU A 118 48.11 13.87 6.74
N ALA A 119 47.48 14.61 5.83
CA ALA A 119 48.18 15.55 4.96
C ALA A 119 48.92 16.63 5.75
N ARG A 120 48.29 17.21 6.79
CA ARG A 120 48.93 18.17 7.71
C ARG A 120 50.14 17.57 8.43
N ALA A 121 50.03 16.35 8.94
CA ALA A 121 51.12 15.67 9.63
C ALA A 121 52.29 15.35 8.68
N GLN A 122 52.00 14.95 7.43
CA GLN A 122 53.00 14.76 6.39
C GLN A 122 53.71 16.07 6.03
N GLU A 123 52.96 17.17 5.91
CA GLU A 123 53.52 18.48 5.66
C GLU A 123 54.44 18.91 6.80
N GLN A 124 53.99 18.81 8.06
CA GLN A 124 54.80 19.08 9.25
C GLN A 124 56.10 18.28 9.28
N LEU A 125 56.05 17.00 8.89
CA LEU A 125 57.26 16.17 8.80
C LEU A 125 58.24 16.70 7.74
N GLY A 126 57.74 17.25 6.64
CA GLY A 126 58.55 17.89 5.58
C GLY A 126 59.25 19.17 6.03
N TRP A 127 58.73 19.86 7.05
CA TRP A 127 59.37 21.06 7.64
C TRP A 127 60.46 20.73 8.67
N VAL A 128 60.55 19.47 9.13
CA VAL A 128 61.60 19.07 10.08
C VAL A 128 62.94 19.05 9.36
N PRO A 129 63.98 19.77 9.86
CA PRO A 129 65.31 19.75 9.25
C PRO A 129 65.87 18.34 9.15
N GLN A 130 66.74 18.11 8.16
CA GLN A 130 67.36 16.79 7.98
C GLN A 130 68.16 16.40 9.22
N HIS A 131 67.88 15.21 9.74
CA HIS A 131 68.40 14.70 11.00
C HIS A 131 68.73 13.22 10.86
N ARG A 132 69.65 12.72 11.68
CA ARG A 132 69.88 11.28 11.86
C ARG A 132 68.86 10.71 12.87
N PRO A 133 68.69 9.38 12.93
CA PRO A 133 67.79 8.76 13.91
C PRO A 133 68.11 9.20 15.34
N ALA A 134 67.07 9.52 16.13
CA ALA A 134 67.24 10.09 17.47
C ALA A 134 68.12 9.23 18.40
N SER A 135 68.06 7.90 18.27
CA SER A 135 68.92 6.97 19.00
C SER A 135 70.41 7.12 18.70
N VAL A 136 70.76 7.37 17.43
CA VAL A 136 72.15 7.59 16.99
C VAL A 136 72.68 8.91 17.56
N VAL A 137 71.91 9.99 17.41
CA VAL A 137 72.31 11.31 17.93
C VAL A 137 72.38 11.33 19.46
N GLN A 138 71.49 10.59 20.14
CA GLN A 138 71.54 10.41 21.59
C GLN A 138 72.83 9.71 22.01
N SER A 139 73.24 8.66 21.29
CA SER A 139 74.50 7.97 21.55
C SER A 139 75.72 8.87 21.34
N ASP A 140 75.69 9.73 20.32
CA ASP A 140 76.75 10.72 20.06
C ASP A 140 76.82 11.79 21.16
N LEU A 141 75.67 12.25 21.67
CA LEU A 141 75.61 13.18 22.81
C LEU A 141 76.17 12.56 24.08
N ASP A 142 75.84 11.30 24.35
CA ASP A 142 76.35 10.59 25.52
C ASP A 142 77.86 10.33 25.39
N ASN A 143 78.34 10.03 24.17
CA ASN A 143 79.77 9.98 23.87
C ASN A 143 80.45 11.34 24.08
N ALA A 144 79.83 12.45 23.66
CA ALA A 144 80.37 13.79 23.85
C ALA A 144 80.50 14.16 25.34
N ARG A 145 79.57 13.71 26.19
CA ARG A 145 79.61 13.90 27.65
C ARG A 145 80.76 13.14 28.32
N ASN A 146 81.22 12.05 27.71
CA ASN A 146 82.34 11.26 28.22
C ASN A 146 83.73 11.83 27.83
N GLN A 147 83.79 12.86 26.98
CA GLN A 147 85.06 13.44 26.56
C GLN A 147 85.61 14.41 27.61
N ARG A 148 86.95 14.53 27.69
CA ARG A 148 87.62 15.52 28.57
C ARG A 148 87.07 16.94 28.41
N PRO A 149 86.71 17.41 27.19
CA PRO A 149 86.19 18.74 27.03
C PRO A 149 84.83 19.03 27.68
N TRP A 150 84.09 18.00 28.10
CA TRP A 150 82.85 18.17 28.84
C TRP A 150 83.10 18.59 30.30
N ALA A 151 84.10 17.99 30.94
CA ALA A 151 84.41 18.22 32.35
C ALA A 151 84.96 19.65 32.60
N TRP A 152 85.90 20.12 31.77
CA TRP A 152 86.54 21.43 31.96
C TRP A 152 85.64 22.62 31.56
N THR A 153 84.58 22.42 30.78
CA THR A 153 83.60 23.44 30.38
C THR A 153 82.39 23.43 31.32
N LYS A 154 82.40 22.53 32.33
CA LYS A 154 81.29 22.29 33.26
C LYS A 154 79.97 22.08 32.53
N GLY A 155 79.97 21.23 31.50
CA GLY A 155 78.80 20.99 30.67
C GLY A 155 78.37 22.20 29.85
N CYS A 156 79.34 22.91 29.25
CA CYS A 156 79.12 24.12 28.45
C CYS A 156 78.54 25.34 29.19
N THR A 157 78.67 25.40 30.52
CA THR A 157 78.24 26.56 31.32
C THR A 157 79.36 27.59 31.52
N ASP A 158 80.62 27.16 31.47
CA ASP A 158 81.79 28.00 31.70
C ASP A 158 82.84 27.70 30.62
N VAL A 159 82.80 28.47 29.53
CA VAL A 159 83.57 28.18 28.32
C VAL A 159 84.74 29.15 28.18
N THR A 160 85.96 28.63 28.30
CA THR A 160 87.21 29.38 28.08
C THR A 160 87.97 28.83 26.87
N GLY A 161 88.62 29.73 26.12
CA GLY A 161 89.41 29.36 24.93
C GLY A 161 88.61 28.91 23.70
N LYS A 162 89.31 28.62 22.61
CA LYS A 162 88.70 28.23 21.32
C LYS A 162 88.16 26.80 21.34
N GLN A 163 88.94 25.84 21.86
CA GLN A 163 88.57 24.41 21.90
C GLN A 163 87.27 24.16 22.68
N GLY A 164 87.06 24.85 23.80
CA GLY A 164 85.81 24.76 24.57
C GLY A 164 84.60 25.28 23.78
N ARG A 165 84.76 26.39 23.05
CA ARG A 165 83.70 26.96 22.19
C ARG A 165 83.33 26.03 21.05
N ASP A 166 84.33 25.50 20.34
CA ASP A 166 84.12 24.59 19.20
C ASP A 166 83.41 23.30 19.66
N PHE A 167 83.83 22.74 20.81
CA PHE A 167 83.18 21.58 21.43
C PHE A 167 81.71 21.88 21.80
N CYS A 168 81.46 22.98 22.49
CA CYS A 168 80.10 23.34 22.91
C CYS A 168 79.18 23.67 21.74
N GLN A 169 79.69 24.30 20.68
CA GLN A 169 78.95 24.52 19.45
C GLN A 169 78.53 23.19 18.79
N SER A 170 79.45 22.21 18.74
CA SER A 170 79.13 20.87 18.24
C SER A 170 78.10 20.15 19.12
N TYR A 171 78.24 20.22 20.44
CA TYR A 171 77.28 19.63 21.39
C TYR A 171 75.87 20.24 21.27
N HIS A 172 75.77 21.57 21.14
CA HIS A 172 74.48 22.23 20.90
C HIS A 172 73.90 21.89 19.54
N GLY A 173 74.74 21.73 18.51
CA GLY A 173 74.33 21.21 17.20
C GLY A 173 73.70 19.82 17.30
N LEU A 174 74.36 18.88 17.98
CA LEU A 174 73.81 17.54 18.24
C LEU A 174 72.53 17.59 19.07
N THR A 175 72.43 18.50 20.03
CA THR A 175 71.21 18.68 20.85
C THR A 175 70.03 19.16 20.00
N ALA A 176 70.26 20.11 19.09
CA ALA A 176 69.25 20.58 18.14
C ALA A 176 68.85 19.48 17.14
N GLU A 177 69.83 18.72 16.63
CA GLU A 177 69.59 17.56 15.75
C GLU A 177 68.74 16.50 16.45
N LEU A 178 69.03 16.20 17.72
CA LEU A 178 68.25 15.26 18.52
C LEU A 178 66.81 15.75 18.76
N ALA A 179 66.61 17.05 18.99
CA ALA A 179 65.28 17.63 19.11
C ALA A 179 64.47 17.44 17.82
N ALA A 180 65.08 17.73 16.65
CA ALA A 180 64.47 17.49 15.35
C ALA A 180 64.14 16.00 15.12
N GLY A 181 65.07 15.10 15.45
CA GLY A 181 64.84 13.65 15.31
C GLY A 181 63.71 13.11 16.20
N ARG A 182 63.58 13.61 17.43
CA ARG A 182 62.46 13.25 18.32
C ARG A 182 61.13 13.80 17.82
N GLU A 183 61.12 14.99 17.22
CA GLU A 183 59.90 15.56 16.64
C GLU A 183 59.45 14.79 15.40
N ALA A 184 60.39 14.43 14.51
CA ALA A 184 60.10 13.57 13.37
C ALA A 184 59.58 12.19 13.76
N GLU A 185 60.16 11.56 14.80
CA GLU A 185 59.68 10.28 15.32
C GLU A 185 58.22 10.39 15.80
N LYS A 186 57.88 11.43 16.57
CA LYS A 186 56.49 11.69 17.01
C LYS A 186 55.53 11.86 15.82
N LEU A 187 55.92 12.64 14.81
CA LEU A 187 55.11 12.85 13.60
C LEU A 187 54.96 11.55 12.80
N SER A 188 56.02 10.74 12.68
CA SER A 188 55.98 9.45 11.98
C SER A 188 55.01 8.47 12.64
N VAL A 189 55.00 8.40 13.99
CA VAL A 189 54.04 7.60 14.76
C VAL A 189 52.62 8.10 14.48
N ARG A 190 52.40 9.42 14.50
CA ARG A 190 51.07 10.00 14.22
C ARG A 190 50.61 9.70 12.79
N ILE A 191 51.49 9.80 11.81
CA ILE A 191 51.19 9.46 10.40
C ILE A 191 50.79 7.97 10.30
N SER A 192 51.54 7.07 10.96
CA SER A 192 51.21 5.65 10.96
C SER A 192 49.85 5.35 11.60
N GLU A 193 49.51 6.03 12.70
CA GLU A 193 48.21 5.92 13.38
C GLU A 193 47.07 6.42 12.48
N LEU A 194 47.22 7.60 11.86
CA LEU A 194 46.23 8.18 10.96
C LEU A 194 46.05 7.35 9.69
N SER A 195 47.15 6.84 9.12
CA SER A 195 47.14 5.92 7.98
C SER A 195 46.42 4.61 8.35
N GLY A 196 46.69 4.07 9.54
CA GLY A 196 45.96 2.92 10.08
C GLY A 196 44.46 3.17 10.15
N LYS A 197 44.03 4.31 10.71
CA LYS A 197 42.61 4.71 10.78
C LYS A 197 41.95 4.80 9.39
N LEU A 198 42.64 5.36 8.40
CA LEU A 198 42.12 5.42 7.03
C LEU A 198 42.00 4.04 6.40
N SER A 199 42.99 3.16 6.62
CA SER A 199 42.94 1.79 6.09
C SER A 199 41.73 1.02 6.63
N SER A 200 41.40 1.19 7.91
CA SER A 200 40.21 0.58 8.52
C SER A 200 38.89 1.18 8.04
N ALA A 201 38.88 2.42 7.56
CA ALA A 201 37.66 3.12 7.14
C ALA A 201 37.29 2.91 5.64
N SER A 202 38.17 2.28 4.86
CA SER A 202 38.11 2.22 3.39
C SER A 202 36.90 1.48 2.78
N GLY A 203 36.18 0.64 3.55
CA GLY A 203 35.07 -0.16 3.04
C GLY A 203 33.68 0.50 3.08
N SER A 204 33.41 1.39 4.03
CA SER A 204 32.09 2.02 4.24
C SER A 204 32.12 3.55 4.05
N ALA A 205 33.23 4.20 4.42
CA ALA A 205 33.31 5.67 4.50
C ALA A 205 33.66 6.36 3.16
N VAL A 206 33.88 5.60 2.08
CA VAL A 206 34.26 6.16 0.76
C VAL A 206 33.04 6.65 -0.05
N MET A 207 31.82 6.47 0.47
CA MET A 207 30.64 7.08 -0.14
C MET A 207 30.67 8.58 0.14
N ALA A 208 31.11 9.35 -0.87
CA ALA A 208 31.17 10.81 -0.81
C ALA A 208 29.80 11.47 -0.59
N GLU A 209 28.71 10.72 -0.75
CA GLU A 209 27.34 11.20 -0.75
C GLU A 209 26.52 10.47 0.32
N ALA A 210 25.91 11.23 1.23
CA ALA A 210 25.15 10.69 2.36
C ALA A 210 23.90 9.90 1.92
N ASP A 211 23.31 10.28 0.78
CA ASP A 211 22.12 9.66 0.21
C ASP A 211 22.29 9.42 -1.31
N PRO A 212 22.88 8.28 -1.71
CA PRO A 212 23.19 8.02 -3.11
C PRO A 212 21.93 7.95 -3.98
N GLN A 213 20.81 7.48 -3.44
CA GLN A 213 19.55 7.38 -4.19
C GLN A 213 18.96 8.76 -4.48
N ALA A 214 18.92 9.63 -3.47
CA ALA A 214 18.47 11.01 -3.67
C ALA A 214 19.38 11.77 -4.63
N ALA A 215 20.70 11.55 -4.55
CA ALA A 215 21.67 12.18 -5.44
C ALA A 215 21.50 11.78 -6.92
N VAL A 216 21.26 10.51 -7.21
CA VAL A 216 20.99 10.04 -8.58
C VAL A 216 19.69 10.66 -9.12
N LEU A 217 18.63 10.64 -8.32
CA LEU A 217 17.35 11.24 -8.71
C LEU A 217 17.46 12.76 -8.87
N ALA A 218 18.33 13.43 -8.11
CA ALA A 218 18.58 14.87 -8.20
C ALA A 218 19.23 15.22 -9.53
N LYS A 219 20.25 14.44 -9.91
CA LYS A 219 20.92 14.57 -11.21
C LYS A 219 19.98 14.32 -12.39
N LEU A 220 19.05 13.36 -12.26
CA LEU A 220 18.10 13.03 -13.33
C LEU A 220 16.94 14.03 -13.45
N SER A 221 16.46 14.56 -12.34
CA SER A 221 15.27 15.43 -12.32
C SER A 221 15.58 16.94 -12.34
N GLY A 222 16.81 17.33 -12.00
CA GLY A 222 17.20 18.73 -11.83
C GLY A 222 16.73 19.37 -10.52
N PHE A 223 16.05 18.63 -9.65
CA PHE A 223 15.65 19.11 -8.32
C PHE A 223 16.78 18.97 -7.30
N SER A 224 16.66 19.73 -6.19
CA SER A 224 17.58 19.61 -5.07
C SER A 224 17.47 18.24 -4.38
N ILE A 225 18.57 17.77 -3.80
CA ILE A 225 18.63 16.49 -3.06
C ILE A 225 17.59 16.46 -1.94
N ASP A 226 17.45 17.56 -1.18
CA ASP A 226 16.49 17.71 -0.09
C ASP A 226 15.04 17.54 -0.57
N THR A 227 14.68 18.17 -1.69
CA THR A 227 13.35 18.03 -2.31
C THR A 227 13.04 16.57 -2.63
N ILE A 228 14.01 15.81 -3.12
CA ILE A 228 13.83 14.39 -3.45
C ILE A 228 13.73 13.52 -2.21
N GLN A 229 14.51 13.82 -1.17
CA GLN A 229 14.41 13.12 0.09
C GLN A 229 13.00 13.27 0.69
N ILE A 230 12.46 14.49 0.66
CA ILE A 230 11.08 14.78 1.08
C ILE A 230 10.10 14.01 0.18
N ALA A 231 10.23 14.11 -1.14
CA ALA A 231 9.32 13.45 -2.08
C ALA A 231 9.30 11.92 -1.91
N MET A 232 10.45 11.29 -1.72
CA MET A 232 10.55 9.85 -1.44
C MET A 232 9.93 9.46 -0.10
N THR A 233 10.12 10.27 0.93
CA THR A 233 9.53 10.06 2.25
C THR A 233 8.00 10.12 2.17
N VAL A 234 7.47 11.12 1.47
CA VAL A 234 6.05 11.26 1.18
C VAL A 234 5.53 10.08 0.36
N PHE A 235 6.28 9.63 -0.65
CA PHE A 235 5.90 8.50 -1.48
C PHE A 235 5.75 7.20 -0.67
N ILE A 236 6.72 6.89 0.20
CA ILE A 236 6.65 5.70 1.07
C ILE A 236 5.45 5.79 2.02
N ALA A 237 5.23 6.97 2.63
CA ALA A 237 4.10 7.19 3.50
C ALA A 237 2.77 6.99 2.74
N LEU A 238 2.61 7.57 1.55
CA LEU A 238 1.41 7.39 0.72
C LEU A 238 1.19 5.93 0.31
N LEU A 239 2.25 5.22 -0.07
CA LEU A 239 2.16 3.80 -0.43
C LEU A 239 1.63 2.96 0.73
N LEU A 240 2.14 3.18 1.93
CA LEU A 240 1.71 2.47 3.14
C LEU A 240 0.29 2.87 3.56
N GLU A 241 -0.05 4.16 3.51
CA GLU A 241 -1.35 4.67 3.93
C GLU A 241 -2.48 4.23 3.00
N VAL A 242 -2.31 4.41 1.68
CA VAL A 242 -3.30 3.99 0.70
C VAL A 242 -3.41 2.47 0.67
N GLY A 243 -2.26 1.78 0.75
CA GLY A 243 -2.19 0.32 0.77
C GLY A 243 -2.86 -0.31 1.99
N SER A 244 -2.62 0.21 3.19
CA SER A 244 -3.25 -0.31 4.42
C SER A 244 -4.73 0.08 4.54
N CYS A 245 -5.12 1.26 4.07
CA CYS A 245 -6.51 1.72 4.11
C CYS A 245 -7.40 0.97 3.12
N PHE A 246 -7.01 0.93 1.83
CA PHE A 246 -7.85 0.37 0.77
C PHE A 246 -7.45 -1.04 0.33
N GLY A 247 -6.25 -1.53 0.67
CA GLY A 247 -5.75 -2.81 0.17
C GLY A 247 -6.66 -3.97 0.54
N MET A 248 -7.19 -3.98 1.77
CA MET A 248 -8.10 -5.04 2.22
C MET A 248 -9.45 -4.97 1.50
N TYR A 249 -9.99 -3.76 1.29
CA TYR A 249 -11.21 -3.54 0.51
C TYR A 249 -11.07 -4.03 -0.93
N VAL A 250 -9.99 -3.65 -1.60
CA VAL A 250 -9.70 -4.08 -2.97
C VAL A 250 -9.50 -5.59 -3.04
N ALA A 251 -8.73 -6.18 -2.12
CA ALA A 251 -8.48 -7.62 -2.10
C ALA A 251 -9.76 -8.44 -1.94
N PHE A 252 -10.64 -8.07 -0.99
CA PHE A 252 -11.92 -8.77 -0.80
C PHE A 252 -12.91 -8.54 -1.94
N SER A 253 -12.90 -7.36 -2.60
CA SER A 253 -13.77 -7.11 -3.77
C SER A 253 -13.50 -8.08 -4.93
N GLN A 254 -12.25 -8.52 -5.09
CA GLN A 254 -11.84 -9.46 -6.14
C GLN A 254 -12.01 -10.93 -5.72
N TRP A 255 -12.05 -11.22 -4.42
CA TRP A 255 -12.08 -12.59 -3.92
C TRP A 255 -13.45 -13.28 -4.09
N ARG A 256 -14.59 -12.57 -4.20
CA ARG A 256 -15.95 -13.09 -4.50
C ARG A 256 -16.20 -14.54 -4.03
N MET A 257 -15.89 -14.85 -2.76
CA MET A 257 -16.01 -16.22 -2.22
C MET A 257 -17.43 -16.81 -2.31
N TYR A 258 -18.45 -15.97 -2.48
CA TYR A 258 -19.86 -16.36 -2.47
C TYR A 258 -20.49 -16.52 -3.87
N ASP A 259 -19.74 -16.36 -4.95
CA ASP A 259 -20.29 -16.63 -6.29
C ASP A 259 -20.68 -18.10 -6.48
N ASP A 260 -20.01 -19.02 -5.78
CA ASP A 260 -20.29 -20.46 -5.85
C ASP A 260 -21.47 -20.89 -4.96
N MET A 261 -21.95 -20.03 -4.06
CA MET A 261 -23.06 -20.32 -3.13
C MET A 261 -24.37 -19.62 -3.47
N ALA A 262 -24.43 -18.84 -4.55
CA ALA A 262 -25.72 -18.43 -5.08
C ALA A 262 -26.48 -19.72 -5.47
N PRO A 263 -27.60 -20.07 -4.82
CA PRO A 263 -28.32 -21.28 -5.17
C PRO A 263 -28.68 -21.17 -6.65
N ALA A 264 -28.21 -22.12 -7.46
CA ALA A 264 -28.68 -22.27 -8.82
C ALA A 264 -30.22 -22.29 -8.74
N ALA A 265 -30.87 -21.31 -9.38
CA ALA A 265 -32.31 -21.26 -9.43
C ALA A 265 -32.82 -22.65 -9.82
N PRO A 266 -33.84 -23.20 -9.12
CA PRO A 266 -34.32 -24.53 -9.41
C PRO A 266 -34.69 -24.60 -10.89
N VAL A 267 -34.00 -25.46 -11.63
CA VAL A 267 -34.39 -25.80 -13.00
C VAL A 267 -35.77 -26.39 -12.89
N MET A 268 -36.79 -25.60 -13.24
CA MET A 268 -38.17 -26.05 -13.32
C MET A 268 -38.19 -27.19 -14.34
N ALA A 269 -38.22 -28.42 -13.83
CA ALA A 269 -38.45 -29.59 -14.65
C ALA A 269 -39.78 -29.36 -15.36
N ALA A 270 -39.72 -29.23 -16.68
CA ALA A 270 -40.89 -29.14 -17.51
C ALA A 270 -41.74 -30.40 -17.27
N ILE A 271 -42.85 -30.23 -16.55
CA ILE A 271 -43.91 -31.21 -16.48
C ILE A 271 -44.47 -31.28 -17.90
N ALA A 272 -44.04 -32.28 -18.67
CA ALA A 272 -44.70 -32.64 -19.91
C ALA A 272 -46.12 -33.10 -19.55
N THR A 273 -47.10 -32.25 -19.85
CA THR A 273 -48.51 -32.62 -19.87
C THR A 273 -48.75 -33.56 -21.05
N PRO A 274 -49.14 -34.83 -20.86
CA PRO A 274 -49.66 -35.62 -21.96
C PRO A 274 -51.08 -35.15 -22.27
N VAL A 275 -51.30 -34.74 -23.52
CA VAL A 275 -52.62 -34.59 -24.12
C VAL A 275 -53.30 -35.96 -24.11
N ILE A 276 -54.30 -36.15 -23.25
CA ILE A 276 -55.16 -37.33 -23.25
C ILE A 276 -56.43 -37.00 -24.03
N THR A 277 -56.50 -37.55 -25.23
CA THR A 277 -57.74 -37.76 -25.98
C THR A 277 -58.64 -38.74 -25.23
N ALA A 278 -59.89 -38.34 -25.03
CA ALA A 278 -60.92 -39.16 -24.41
C ALA A 278 -61.45 -40.22 -25.39
N ALA A 279 -61.44 -41.50 -24.99
CA ALA A 279 -62.39 -42.52 -25.44
C ALA A 279 -62.43 -43.71 -24.48
N ALA A 280 -63.59 -43.86 -23.81
CA ALA A 280 -64.28 -45.07 -23.35
C ALA A 280 -63.48 -46.30 -22.81
N ALA A 281 -63.74 -46.69 -21.55
CA ALA A 281 -64.64 -47.82 -21.20
C ALA A 281 -64.35 -48.44 -19.80
N VAL A 282 -65.40 -48.42 -18.96
CA VAL A 282 -65.89 -49.49 -18.06
C VAL A 282 -64.94 -50.15 -17.05
N ALA A 283 -65.17 -49.89 -15.74
CA ALA A 283 -65.49 -50.86 -14.69
C ALA A 283 -65.00 -50.40 -13.29
N ALA A 284 -65.94 -50.20 -12.38
CA ALA A 284 -65.73 -50.20 -10.92
C ALA A 284 -65.98 -51.64 -10.39
N PRO A 285 -66.02 -51.95 -9.07
CA PRO A 285 -65.77 -51.12 -7.87
C PRO A 285 -65.05 -51.86 -6.69
N VAL A 286 -64.93 -51.17 -5.53
CA VAL A 286 -65.26 -51.63 -4.15
C VAL A 286 -64.15 -51.60 -3.07
N ARG A 287 -64.57 -51.04 -1.90
CA ARG A 287 -64.13 -51.14 -0.47
C ARG A 287 -63.03 -50.19 0.02
N GLU A 288 -63.18 -49.30 1.02
CA GLU A 288 -63.84 -49.20 2.35
C GLU A 288 -62.81 -49.18 3.52
N THR A 289 -63.02 -48.23 4.43
CA THR A 289 -62.70 -48.24 5.90
C THR A 289 -61.27 -47.97 6.45
N VAL A 290 -61.05 -46.70 6.81
CA VAL A 290 -60.57 -46.03 8.09
C VAL A 290 -60.55 -46.93 9.38
N PRO A 291 -59.87 -46.61 10.54
CA PRO A 291 -58.50 -46.11 10.86
C PRO A 291 -57.82 -46.76 12.14
N ALA A 292 -56.64 -46.21 12.50
CA ALA A 292 -56.12 -45.89 13.86
C ALA A 292 -55.53 -46.99 14.79
N GLN A 293 -54.29 -46.75 15.24
CA GLN A 293 -53.83 -47.11 16.60
C GLN A 293 -52.90 -46.03 17.18
N ILE A 294 -53.16 -45.72 18.45
CA ILE A 294 -52.50 -44.75 19.33
C ILE A 294 -51.86 -45.54 20.48
N THR A 295 -50.61 -45.23 20.83
CA THR A 295 -49.96 -45.49 22.13
C THR A 295 -48.63 -44.71 22.13
N ALA A 296 -48.09 -44.05 23.15
CA ALA A 296 -48.51 -43.51 24.45
C ALA A 296 -47.35 -42.59 24.92
N LYS A 297 -47.67 -41.51 25.66
CA LYS A 297 -46.75 -40.54 26.36
C LYS A 297 -46.06 -41.20 27.59
N PRO A 298 -45.16 -40.58 28.43
CA PRO A 298 -45.10 -39.14 28.83
C PRO A 298 -43.69 -38.49 29.12
N ARG A 299 -43.55 -37.16 28.94
CA ARG A 299 -43.39 -36.04 29.95
C ARG A 299 -41.95 -35.57 30.30
N SER A 300 -41.66 -34.30 30.01
CA SER A 300 -41.35 -33.17 30.93
C SER A 300 -40.53 -32.10 30.15
N GLY A 301 -40.76 -30.79 30.19
CA GLY A 301 -41.67 -29.96 30.96
C GLY A 301 -41.70 -28.51 30.43
N ALA A 302 -42.73 -27.78 30.87
CA ALA A 302 -42.86 -26.32 31.03
C ALA A 302 -42.35 -25.36 29.93
N ASN A 303 -43.27 -24.64 29.29
CA ASN A 303 -43.41 -23.21 29.59
C ASN A 303 -44.78 -22.67 29.14
N ASP A 304 -45.41 -21.92 30.03
CA ASP A 304 -46.69 -21.27 29.84
C ASP A 304 -46.51 -19.99 29.00
N ASN A 305 -47.36 -19.77 28.00
CA ASN A 305 -47.79 -18.39 27.77
C ASN A 305 -49.19 -18.28 27.16
N LYS A 306 -49.88 -17.27 27.71
CA LYS A 306 -51.28 -16.92 27.59
C LYS A 306 -51.67 -16.49 26.16
N THR A 307 -52.93 -16.76 25.84
CA THR A 307 -53.71 -16.41 24.65
C THR A 307 -53.76 -14.90 24.32
N ALA A 308 -53.64 -14.56 23.03
CA ALA A 308 -54.27 -13.42 22.36
C ALA A 308 -54.47 -13.75 20.85
N PRO A 309 -55.49 -13.18 20.16
CA PRO A 309 -56.22 -13.86 19.08
C PRO A 309 -55.69 -13.63 17.66
N ALA A 310 -56.21 -14.46 16.76
CA ALA A 310 -55.87 -14.62 15.36
C ALA A 310 -55.91 -13.34 14.51
N THR A 311 -54.84 -13.12 13.74
CA THR A 311 -54.81 -12.21 12.59
C THR A 311 -54.38 -12.99 11.35
N GLN A 312 -55.11 -12.74 10.27
CA GLN A 312 -55.10 -13.44 8.98
C GLN A 312 -53.69 -13.59 8.38
N ARG A 313 -53.39 -14.81 7.88
CA ARG A 313 -52.25 -15.06 7.00
C ARG A 313 -52.48 -14.36 5.66
N ILE A 314 -51.78 -13.26 5.42
CA ILE A 314 -51.51 -12.74 4.08
C ILE A 314 -50.27 -13.47 3.56
N VAL A 315 -50.39 -14.14 2.42
CA VAL A 315 -49.25 -14.68 1.67
C VAL A 315 -48.58 -13.49 0.97
N PRO A 316 -47.29 -13.18 1.22
CA PRO A 316 -46.62 -12.12 0.46
C PRO A 316 -46.25 -12.65 -0.93
N MET A 317 -46.91 -12.13 -1.97
CA MET A 317 -46.41 -12.20 -3.35
C MET A 317 -45.11 -11.38 -3.43
N ALA A 318 -44.06 -11.95 -4.02
CA ALA A 318 -42.81 -11.23 -4.26
C ALA A 318 -43.05 -10.00 -5.16
N PRO A 319 -42.38 -8.86 -4.91
CA PRO A 319 -42.54 -7.68 -5.76
C PRO A 319 -41.98 -7.95 -7.16
N GLU A 320 -42.76 -7.60 -8.18
CA GLU A 320 -42.38 -7.71 -9.60
C GLU A 320 -41.16 -6.82 -9.90
N THR A 321 -40.23 -7.33 -10.71
CA THR A 321 -39.03 -6.59 -11.12
C THR A 321 -39.38 -5.47 -12.11
N ASP A 322 -38.51 -4.46 -12.22
CA ASP A 322 -38.75 -3.35 -13.15
C ASP A 322 -38.69 -3.79 -14.62
N VAL A 323 -37.95 -4.86 -14.94
CA VAL A 323 -37.90 -5.45 -16.28
C VAL A 323 -39.19 -6.21 -16.61
N GLU A 324 -39.76 -6.94 -15.64
CA GLU A 324 -41.08 -7.58 -15.79
C GLU A 324 -42.19 -6.55 -15.99
N ARG A 325 -42.14 -5.43 -15.26
CA ARG A 325 -43.09 -4.33 -15.41
C ARG A 325 -42.97 -3.66 -16.77
N PHE A 326 -41.74 -3.33 -17.19
CA PHE A 326 -41.48 -2.80 -18.52
C PHE A 326 -41.99 -3.73 -19.63
N TYR A 327 -41.76 -5.04 -19.50
CA TYR A 327 -42.26 -6.02 -20.47
C TYR A 327 -43.79 -6.01 -20.57
N LYS A 328 -44.50 -5.98 -19.44
CA LYS A 328 -45.97 -5.90 -19.43
C LYS A 328 -46.50 -4.57 -19.97
N GLU A 329 -45.87 -3.46 -19.61
CA GLU A 329 -46.34 -2.11 -19.92
C GLU A 329 -46.01 -1.70 -21.36
N SER A 330 -44.80 -1.99 -21.84
CA SER A 330 -44.24 -1.42 -23.08
C SER A 330 -44.04 -2.42 -24.22
N VAL A 331 -44.08 -3.73 -23.95
CA VAL A 331 -43.85 -4.78 -24.97
C VAL A 331 -45.15 -5.51 -25.32
N GLN A 332 -45.34 -5.79 -26.61
CA GLN A 332 -46.42 -6.64 -27.13
C GLN A 332 -45.85 -7.77 -27.98
N THR A 333 -46.50 -8.94 -27.94
CA THR A 333 -46.18 -10.05 -28.84
C THR A 333 -46.72 -9.75 -30.23
N GLN A 334 -45.87 -9.79 -31.25
CA GLN A 334 -46.26 -9.59 -32.64
C GLN A 334 -45.51 -10.58 -33.53
N ASP A 335 -46.25 -11.47 -34.19
CA ASP A 335 -45.68 -12.49 -35.04
C ASP A 335 -44.98 -11.85 -36.26
N GLY A 336 -43.73 -12.25 -36.51
CA GLY A 336 -42.91 -11.75 -37.62
C GLY A 336 -42.15 -10.45 -37.34
N SER A 337 -42.33 -9.80 -36.18
CA SER A 337 -41.51 -8.64 -35.80
C SER A 337 -40.21 -9.07 -35.09
N SER A 338 -39.16 -8.26 -35.25
CA SER A 338 -37.93 -8.41 -34.46
C SER A 338 -37.36 -7.05 -34.10
N MET A 339 -36.85 -6.93 -32.88
CA MET A 339 -36.18 -5.72 -32.40
C MET A 339 -34.76 -6.05 -31.95
N THR A 340 -33.83 -5.12 -32.14
CA THR A 340 -32.47 -5.30 -31.65
C THR A 340 -32.41 -5.12 -30.14
N ALA A 341 -31.43 -5.76 -29.49
CA ALA A 341 -31.22 -5.60 -28.05
C ALA A 341 -30.88 -4.16 -27.64
N THR A 342 -30.32 -3.37 -28.56
CA THR A 342 -30.01 -1.95 -28.33
C THR A 342 -31.26 -1.09 -28.36
N GLU A 343 -32.10 -1.21 -29.39
CA GLU A 343 -33.37 -0.46 -29.51
C GLU A 343 -34.30 -0.72 -28.32
N LEU A 344 -34.40 -1.99 -27.90
CA LEU A 344 -35.22 -2.37 -26.75
C LEU A 344 -34.69 -1.80 -25.43
N TYR A 345 -33.36 -1.70 -25.28
CA TYR A 345 -32.74 -1.16 -24.09
C TYR A 345 -32.86 0.37 -24.01
N GLU A 346 -32.76 1.05 -25.15
CA GLU A 346 -33.01 2.50 -25.23
C GLU A 346 -34.42 2.85 -24.76
N GLU A 347 -35.41 2.05 -25.18
CA GLU A 347 -36.80 2.21 -24.72
C GLU A 347 -36.96 1.92 -23.22
N TYR A 348 -36.26 0.90 -22.71
CA TYR A 348 -36.25 0.61 -21.27
C TYR A 348 -35.66 1.77 -20.46
N CYS A 349 -34.58 2.40 -20.93
CA CYS A 349 -34.01 3.58 -20.31
C CYS A 349 -35.01 4.75 -20.29
N ALA A 350 -35.72 4.99 -21.39
CA ALA A 350 -36.74 6.04 -21.48
C ALA A 350 -37.93 5.77 -20.51
N TRP A 351 -38.39 4.52 -20.44
CA TRP A 351 -39.42 4.11 -19.48
C TRP A 351 -38.94 4.26 -18.02
N CYS A 352 -37.69 3.93 -17.71
CA CYS A 352 -37.10 4.15 -16.39
C CYS A 352 -37.05 5.63 -16.02
N GLU A 353 -36.68 6.51 -16.96
CA GLU A 353 -36.65 7.95 -16.78
C GLU A 353 -38.05 8.52 -16.48
N GLU A 354 -39.09 8.09 -17.22
CA GLU A 354 -40.48 8.50 -16.99
C GLU A 354 -40.99 8.09 -15.60
N LYS A 355 -40.50 6.96 -15.07
CA LYS A 355 -40.87 6.45 -13.74
C LYS A 355 -39.93 6.93 -12.63
N GLU A 356 -39.01 7.86 -12.92
CA GLU A 356 -37.99 8.39 -12.01
C GLU A 356 -37.13 7.28 -11.37
N LYS A 357 -36.73 6.29 -12.18
CA LYS A 357 -35.91 5.13 -11.76
C LYS A 357 -34.56 5.09 -12.46
N GLU A 358 -33.57 4.55 -11.76
CA GLU A 358 -32.25 4.29 -12.34
C GLU A 358 -32.30 3.02 -13.21
N PRO A 359 -31.94 3.09 -14.51
CA PRO A 359 -31.98 1.93 -15.40
C PRO A 359 -30.88 0.93 -15.05
N LEU A 360 -31.20 -0.37 -15.14
CA LEU A 360 -30.20 -1.44 -15.06
C LEU A 360 -29.20 -1.34 -16.21
N ALA A 361 -27.95 -1.74 -15.99
CA ALA A 361 -26.96 -1.82 -17.07
C ALA A 361 -27.37 -2.84 -18.15
N LEU A 362 -27.09 -2.54 -19.43
CA LEU A 362 -27.43 -3.35 -20.61
C LEU A 362 -27.17 -4.87 -20.46
N PRO A 363 -26.05 -5.35 -19.90
CA PRO A 363 -25.82 -6.80 -19.73
C PRO A 363 -26.73 -7.46 -18.70
N THR A 364 -27.16 -6.71 -17.67
CA THR A 364 -28.09 -7.18 -16.63
C THR A 364 -29.51 -7.17 -17.17
N PHE A 365 -29.92 -6.07 -17.82
CA PHE A 365 -31.19 -5.96 -18.52
C PHE A 365 -31.40 -7.10 -19.53
N GLY A 366 -30.41 -7.35 -20.41
CA GLY A 366 -30.53 -8.41 -21.41
C GLY A 366 -30.60 -9.83 -20.84
N ARG A 367 -30.13 -10.04 -19.60
CA ARG A 367 -30.29 -11.32 -18.89
C ARG A 367 -31.71 -11.45 -18.34
N GLU A 368 -32.16 -10.48 -17.55
CA GLU A 368 -33.49 -10.49 -16.94
C GLU A 368 -34.59 -10.51 -18.01
N PHE A 369 -34.43 -9.74 -19.08
CA PHE A 369 -35.39 -9.73 -20.19
C PHE A 369 -35.42 -11.06 -20.97
N GLY A 370 -34.28 -11.75 -21.06
CA GLY A 370 -34.19 -13.08 -21.66
C GLY A 370 -34.88 -14.16 -20.82
N ASP A 371 -34.89 -14.00 -19.50
CA ASP A 371 -35.53 -14.92 -18.56
C ASP A 371 -37.08 -14.86 -18.63
N LEU A 372 -37.63 -13.81 -19.27
CA LEU A 372 -39.07 -13.67 -19.57
C LEU A 372 -39.56 -14.57 -20.72
N GLY A 373 -38.69 -15.42 -21.28
CA GLY A 373 -39.07 -16.39 -22.31
C GLY A 373 -39.12 -15.86 -23.74
N VAL A 374 -38.56 -14.66 -23.99
CA VAL A 374 -38.49 -14.07 -25.33
C VAL A 374 -37.40 -14.77 -26.17
N GLN A 375 -37.74 -15.16 -27.40
CA GLN A 375 -36.79 -15.80 -28.30
C GLN A 375 -35.69 -14.83 -28.74
N LYS A 376 -34.43 -15.24 -28.58
CA LYS A 376 -33.25 -14.47 -29.00
C LYS A 376 -32.51 -15.16 -30.14
N ALA A 377 -32.18 -14.42 -31.20
CA ALA A 377 -31.36 -14.90 -32.30
C ALA A 377 -30.24 -13.92 -32.62
N LYS A 378 -29.09 -14.44 -33.06
CA LYS A 378 -27.97 -13.62 -33.54
C LYS A 378 -28.06 -13.50 -35.06
N LEU A 379 -28.50 -12.35 -35.55
CA LEU A 379 -28.71 -12.06 -36.97
C LEU A 379 -27.81 -10.88 -37.36
N GLY A 380 -26.92 -11.08 -38.33
CA GLY A 380 -26.01 -10.02 -38.80
C GLY A 380 -25.04 -9.49 -37.73
N GLY A 381 -24.62 -10.34 -36.79
CA GLY A 381 -23.68 -9.98 -35.72
C GLY A 381 -24.31 -9.27 -34.51
N ARG A 382 -25.61 -8.93 -34.55
CA ARG A 382 -26.35 -8.31 -33.44
C ARG A 382 -27.38 -9.28 -32.85
N VAL A 383 -27.65 -9.13 -31.55
CA VAL A 383 -28.70 -9.90 -30.85
C VAL A 383 -30.06 -9.25 -31.14
N ARG A 384 -31.03 -10.05 -31.60
CA ARG A 384 -32.40 -9.64 -31.85
C ARG A 384 -33.37 -10.48 -31.03
N TYR A 385 -34.41 -9.83 -30.52
CA TYR A 385 -35.56 -10.47 -29.89
C TYR A 385 -36.66 -10.66 -30.93
N ILE A 386 -37.14 -11.89 -31.09
CA ILE A 386 -38.10 -12.30 -32.12
C ILE A 386 -39.49 -12.39 -31.50
N GLY A 387 -40.50 -11.96 -32.25
CA GLY A 387 -41.91 -12.09 -31.86
C GLY A 387 -42.38 -10.99 -30.90
N ILE A 388 -41.60 -9.91 -30.75
CA ILE A 388 -41.95 -8.77 -29.90
C ILE A 388 -41.86 -7.45 -30.67
N ALA A 389 -42.69 -6.49 -30.27
CA ALA A 389 -42.68 -5.11 -30.73
C ALA A 389 -43.03 -4.17 -29.56
N LEU A 390 -42.70 -2.88 -29.69
CA LEU A 390 -43.10 -1.85 -28.72
C LEU A 390 -44.57 -1.45 -28.90
N LYS A 391 -45.28 -1.29 -27.79
CA LYS A 391 -46.64 -0.75 -27.77
C LYS A 391 -46.59 0.74 -28.14
N GLY A 392 -46.91 1.05 -29.39
CA GLY A 392 -46.88 2.43 -29.92
C GLY A 392 -46.15 2.59 -31.26
N ALA A 393 -45.47 1.56 -31.75
CA ALA A 393 -44.69 1.64 -33.00
C ALA A 393 -45.52 1.74 -34.30
N ARG A 394 -46.86 1.86 -34.24
CA ARG A 394 -47.73 1.94 -35.42
C ARG A 394 -47.81 3.33 -36.06
N ASP A 395 -47.40 4.38 -35.35
CA ASP A 395 -47.56 5.77 -35.85
C ASP A 395 -46.29 6.35 -36.50
N LEU A 396 -45.18 5.60 -36.58
CA LEU A 396 -43.91 6.07 -37.15
C LEU A 396 -43.49 5.39 -38.47
N GLU A 397 -44.18 4.35 -38.92
CA GLU A 397 -43.89 3.69 -40.21
C GLU A 397 -44.62 4.30 -41.42
N GLU A 398 -45.71 5.05 -41.24
CA GLU A 398 -46.42 5.68 -42.37
C GLU A 398 -45.70 6.92 -42.93
N ASP A 399 -44.85 7.60 -42.15
CA ASP A 399 -44.19 8.84 -42.57
C ASP A 399 -42.90 8.66 -43.40
N LYS A 400 -42.42 7.42 -43.60
CA LYS A 400 -41.20 7.14 -44.40
C LYS A 400 -41.46 6.77 -45.87
N LYS A 401 -42.72 6.73 -46.33
CA LYS A 401 -43.08 6.44 -47.72
C LYS A 401 -43.30 7.69 -48.58
N LEU A 402 -42.40 8.67 -48.53
CA LEU A 402 -42.27 9.68 -49.59
C LEU A 402 -40.80 9.96 -49.89
N THR A 403 -40.13 8.99 -50.52
CA THR A 403 -38.88 9.24 -51.25
C THR A 403 -39.18 10.07 -52.49
N ALA A 404 -38.73 11.32 -52.47
CA ALA A 404 -38.66 12.21 -53.61
C ALA A 404 -37.77 11.60 -54.71
N PHE A 405 -38.37 11.31 -55.87
CA PHE A 405 -37.62 11.23 -57.12
C PHE A 405 -37.51 12.65 -57.70
N LYS A 406 -36.29 13.20 -57.68
CA LYS A 406 -35.88 14.19 -58.69
C LYS A 406 -34.66 13.62 -59.41
N ASP A 407 -34.92 13.16 -60.62
CA ASP A 407 -33.92 12.82 -61.62
C ASP A 407 -33.15 14.06 -62.09
N LYS A 408 -31.90 13.80 -62.46
CA LYS A 408 -30.89 14.69 -63.08
C LYS A 408 -31.41 15.49 -64.28
N ALA A 409 -30.84 16.68 -64.52
CA ALA A 409 -29.96 16.95 -65.66
C ALA A 409 -29.63 18.45 -65.82
N ALA A 410 -28.40 18.70 -66.27
CA ALA A 410 -27.88 19.87 -67.01
C ALA A 410 -27.95 21.27 -66.38
#